data_AF-A0A950PH53-F1
#
_entry.id   AF-A0A950PH53-F1
#
_cell.length_a   1.000
_cell.length_b   1.000
_cell.length_c   1.000
_cell.angle_alpha   90.00
_cell.angle_beta   90.00
_cell.angle_gamma   90.00
#
_symmetry.space_group_name_H-M   'P 1'
#
loop_
_entity.id
_entity.type
_entity.pdbx_description
1 polymer ?
#
loop_
_entity_poly.entity_id
_entity_poly.type
_entity_poly.pdbx_seq_one_letter_code
_entity_poly.pdbx_strand_id
1 'polypeptide(L)'
;MNRKLLVLPAMVGLIAPALAGCGDSNGGSDDAIVVGTTDQIQTSPGRQGPLDPAAANDIGAQDVLRNTFQTLLSVERVGSDPAPDAASSCS
;
A
#
# COMPACT_ATOMS: atom_id res chain seq x y z
N MET A 1 -34.47 15.72 -38.94
CA MET A 1 -34.49 15.63 -37.47
C MET A 1 -33.10 15.29 -36.98
N ASN A 2 -32.57 16.07 -36.05
CA ASN A 2 -31.14 16.22 -35.77
C ASN A 2 -30.52 15.05 -34.98
N ARG A 3 -30.38 13.88 -35.61
CA ARG A 3 -29.75 12.69 -34.98
C ARG A 3 -28.31 12.92 -34.50
N LYS A 4 -27.58 13.86 -35.09
CA LYS A 4 -26.19 14.19 -34.68
C LYS A 4 -26.11 14.93 -33.33
N LEU A 5 -27.18 15.62 -32.91
CA LEU A 5 -27.23 16.36 -31.65
C LEU A 5 -27.32 15.45 -30.41
N LEU A 6 -27.70 14.18 -30.57
CA LEU A 6 -27.77 13.18 -29.49
C LEU A 6 -26.49 12.37 -29.31
N VAL A 7 -25.54 12.43 -30.26
CA VAL A 7 -24.30 11.65 -30.22
C VAL A 7 -23.32 12.20 -29.18
N LEU A 8 -23.18 13.53 -29.11
CA LEU A 8 -22.31 14.19 -28.12
C LEU A 8 -22.71 13.91 -26.65
N PRO A 9 -23.99 14.09 -26.23
CA PRO A 9 -24.36 13.84 -24.83
C PRO A 9 -24.24 12.36 -24.47
N ALA A 10 -24.52 11.44 -25.39
CA ALA A 10 -24.33 10.02 -25.18
C ALA A 10 -22.85 9.65 -24.96
N MET A 11 -21.93 10.25 -25.72
CA MET A 11 -20.49 10.02 -25.54
C MET A 11 -19.99 10.56 -24.20
N VAL A 12 -20.40 11.79 -23.83
CA VAL A 12 -20.01 12.39 -22.54
C VAL A 12 -20.57 11.58 -21.36
N GLY A 13 -21.81 11.10 -21.47
CA GLY A 13 -22.44 10.24 -20.45
C GLY A 13 -21.76 8.87 -20.28
N LEU A 14 -21.09 8.35 -21.30
CA LEU A 14 -20.32 7.10 -21.24
C LEU A 14 -18.88 7.31 -20.75
N ILE A 15 -18.27 8.43 -21.09
CA ILE A 15 -16.87 8.75 -20.75
C ILE A 15 -16.77 9.26 -19.31
N ALA A 16 -17.74 10.05 -18.82
CA ALA A 16 -17.70 10.62 -17.47
C ALA A 16 -17.63 9.58 -16.32
N PRO A 17 -18.44 8.50 -16.29
CA PRO A 17 -18.31 7.47 -15.27
C PRO A 17 -17.01 6.66 -15.37
N ALA A 18 -16.44 6.55 -16.57
CA ALA A 18 -15.15 5.87 -16.78
C ALA A 18 -13.96 6.70 -16.28
N LEU A 19 -14.04 8.04 -16.33
CA LEU A 19 -13.02 8.94 -15.76
C LEU A 19 -13.23 9.26 -14.27
N ALA A 20 -14.47 9.23 -13.79
CA ALA A 20 -14.81 9.43 -12.38
C ALA A 20 -14.79 8.12 -11.56
N GLY A 21 -14.68 6.96 -12.22
CA GLY A 21 -14.59 5.66 -11.57
C GLY A 21 -13.19 5.40 -11.01
N CYS A 22 -13.13 5.05 -9.72
CA CYS A 22 -11.95 4.73 -8.91
C CYS A 22 -11.11 5.89 -8.35
N GLY A 23 -11.73 7.04 -8.08
CA GLY A 23 -11.16 8.02 -7.15
C GLY A 23 -12.05 8.16 -5.92
N ASP A 24 -11.67 7.55 -4.81
CA ASP A 24 -12.29 7.90 -3.52
C ASP A 24 -11.78 9.29 -3.11
N SER A 25 -12.67 10.27 -3.06
CA SER A 25 -12.34 11.62 -2.59
C SER A 25 -12.21 11.68 -1.06
N ASN A 26 -12.51 10.60 -0.35
CA ASN A 26 -12.36 10.48 1.09
C ASN A 26 -10.91 10.14 1.47
N GLY A 27 -9.96 10.90 0.92
CA GLY A 27 -8.54 10.74 1.20
C GLY A 27 -8.21 11.26 2.60
N GLY A 28 -7.97 10.32 3.52
CA GLY A 28 -7.24 10.48 4.79
C GLY A 28 -7.80 11.51 5.78
N SER A 29 -8.22 11.08 6.96
CA SER A 29 -8.20 12.00 8.10
C SER A 29 -6.74 12.29 8.46
N ASP A 30 -6.46 13.49 8.97
CA ASP A 30 -5.13 13.83 9.55
C ASP A 30 -4.83 13.04 10.84
N ASP A 31 -5.69 12.09 11.19
CA ASP A 31 -5.55 11.25 12.37
C ASP A 31 -4.51 10.15 12.13
N ALA A 32 -3.77 9.83 13.19
CA ALA A 32 -2.88 8.68 13.16
C ALA A 32 -3.67 7.37 12.98
N ILE A 33 -3.16 6.49 12.12
CA ILE A 33 -3.66 5.12 12.01
C ILE A 33 -3.15 4.34 13.22
N VAL A 34 -4.07 3.81 14.03
CA VAL A 34 -3.73 2.95 15.16
C VAL A 34 -3.93 1.49 14.77
N VAL A 35 -2.85 0.73 14.73
CA VAL A 35 -2.86 -0.72 14.48
C VAL A 35 -2.57 -1.43 15.80
N GLY A 36 -3.53 -2.22 16.30
CA GLY A 36 -3.35 -3.01 17.51
C GLY A 36 -2.59 -4.30 17.25
N THR A 37 -1.62 -4.63 18.11
CA THR A 37 -0.89 -5.91 18.09
C THR A 37 -0.82 -6.50 19.51
N THR A 38 -0.73 -7.82 19.60
CA THR A 38 -0.44 -8.54 20.85
C THR A 38 1.06 -8.68 21.11
N ASP A 39 1.90 -8.41 20.11
CA ASP A 39 3.35 -8.57 20.21
C ASP A 39 3.97 -7.57 21.18
N GLN A 40 5.12 -7.98 21.74
CA GLN A 40 5.87 -7.19 22.71
C GLN A 40 7.27 -6.92 22.16
N ILE A 41 7.54 -5.67 21.80
CA ILE A 41 8.86 -5.24 21.32
C ILE A 41 9.72 -4.85 22.53
N GLN A 42 10.55 -5.78 23.00
CA GLN A 42 11.33 -5.61 24.23
C GLN A 42 12.82 -5.86 24.02
N THR A 43 13.64 -5.11 24.76
CA THR A 43 15.08 -5.35 24.84
C THR A 43 15.40 -6.39 25.91
N SER A 44 16.41 -7.24 25.68
CA SER A 44 16.92 -8.17 26.69
C SER A 44 18.46 -8.15 26.72
N PRO A 45 19.08 -8.32 27.90
CA PRO A 45 20.54 -8.38 28.01
C PRO A 45 21.13 -9.46 27.11
N GLY A 46 22.20 -9.13 26.37
CA GLY A 46 22.91 -10.08 25.50
C GLY A 46 22.21 -10.43 24.18
N ARG A 47 21.04 -9.84 23.89
CA ARG A 47 20.39 -9.94 22.57
C ARG A 47 20.64 -8.67 21.75
N GLN A 48 20.72 -8.84 20.43
CA GLN A 48 20.69 -7.72 19.48
C GLN A 48 19.36 -6.97 19.61
N GLY A 49 19.36 -5.68 19.24
CA GLY A 49 18.20 -4.81 19.41
C GLY A 49 16.96 -5.38 18.69
N PRO A 50 15.75 -5.22 19.26
CA PRO A 50 14.54 -5.84 18.71
C PRO A 50 14.13 -5.26 17.35
N LEU A 51 14.65 -4.09 16.98
CA LEU A 51 14.44 -3.44 15.68
C LEU A 51 15.71 -3.37 14.84
N ASP A 52 16.67 -4.28 15.09
CA ASP A 52 17.79 -4.50 14.18
C ASP A 52 17.31 -5.37 13.01
N PRO A 53 17.33 -4.89 11.75
CA PRO A 53 16.89 -5.67 10.58
C PRO A 53 17.63 -7.00 10.40
N ALA A 54 18.85 -7.13 10.94
CA ALA A 54 19.61 -8.38 10.90
C ALA A 54 19.18 -9.39 11.99
N ALA A 55 18.50 -8.93 13.04
CA ALA A 55 18.12 -9.73 14.20
C ALA A 55 16.61 -10.02 14.28
N ALA A 56 15.77 -9.13 13.75
CA ALA A 56 14.32 -9.16 13.86
C ALA A 56 13.70 -10.21 12.92
N ASN A 57 13.27 -11.33 13.50
CA ASN A 57 12.59 -12.41 12.76
C ASN A 57 11.17 -12.68 13.29
N ASP A 58 10.73 -11.97 14.33
CA ASP A 58 9.35 -11.99 14.82
C ASP A 58 8.45 -11.06 13.99
N ILE A 59 7.16 -11.41 13.92
CA ILE A 59 6.18 -10.69 13.09
C ILE A 59 6.02 -9.24 13.59
N GLY A 60 5.89 -9.02 14.90
CA GLY A 60 5.73 -7.69 15.47
C GLY A 60 6.88 -6.72 15.14
N ALA A 61 8.13 -7.16 15.21
CA ALA A 61 9.26 -6.33 14.77
C ALA A 61 9.24 -6.10 13.26
N GLN A 62 8.92 -7.13 12.46
CA GLN A 62 8.82 -7.01 11.00
C GLN A 62 7.70 -6.06 10.54
N ASP A 63 6.59 -5.97 11.26
CA ASP A 63 5.51 -5.01 10.97
C ASP A 63 6.00 -3.56 11.10
N VAL A 64 6.81 -3.27 12.12
CA VAL A 64 7.45 -1.95 12.29
C VAL A 64 8.51 -1.71 11.21
N LEU A 65 9.36 -2.71 10.95
CA LEU A 65 10.48 -2.59 10.03
C LEU A 65 10.02 -2.42 8.58
N ARG A 66 8.97 -3.14 8.13
CA ARG A 66 8.44 -3.01 6.76
C ARG A 66 7.76 -1.67 6.48
N ASN A 67 7.31 -0.97 7.53
CA ASN A 67 6.81 0.40 7.41
C ASN A 67 7.93 1.46 7.50
N THR A 68 9.08 1.11 8.09
CA THR A 68 10.19 2.04 8.31
C THR A 68 11.26 1.96 7.22
N PHE A 69 11.50 0.76 6.70
CA PHE A 69 12.52 0.46 5.70
C PHE A 69 11.88 -0.06 4.42
N GLN A 70 12.41 0.37 3.28
CA GLN A 70 12.01 -0.13 1.97
C GLN A 70 12.76 -1.43 1.66
N THR A 71 12.03 -2.45 1.20
CA THR A 71 12.62 -3.72 0.76
C THR A 71 12.90 -3.70 -0.75
N LEU A 72 13.72 -4.65 -1.25
CA LEU A 72 14.00 -4.74 -2.68
C LEU A 72 12.75 -5.09 -3.50
N LEU A 73 11.95 -6.01 -2.95
CA LEU A 73 10.68 -6.48 -3.48
C LEU A 73 9.62 -6.31 -2.40
N SER A 74 8.37 -6.11 -2.81
CA SER A 74 7.20 -6.08 -1.94
C SER A 74 6.16 -7.09 -2.41
N VAL A 75 5.17 -7.38 -1.57
CA VAL A 75 3.99 -8.15 -1.97
C VAL A 75 2.87 -7.14 -2.24
N GLU A 76 2.20 -7.27 -3.37
CA GLU A 76 1.09 -6.37 -3.71
C GLU A 76 -0.07 -6.51 -2.72
N ARG A 77 -0.93 -5.48 -2.65
CA ARG A 77 -2.12 -5.48 -1.77
C ARG A 77 -3.05 -6.67 -2.01
N VAL A 78 -3.03 -7.23 -3.22
CA VAL A 78 -3.84 -8.38 -3.63
C VAL A 78 -2.92 -9.41 -4.26
N GLY A 79 -3.00 -10.66 -3.80
CA GLY A 79 -2.17 -11.76 -4.28
C GLY A 79 -0.95 -12.02 -3.39
N SER A 80 -0.02 -12.83 -3.89
CA SER A 80 1.21 -13.22 -3.18
C SER A 80 2.44 -13.15 -4.07
N ASP A 81 2.30 -12.61 -5.28
CA ASP A 81 3.40 -12.49 -6.22
C ASP A 81 4.31 -11.33 -5.80
N PRO A 82 5.64 -11.54 -5.82
CA PRO A 82 6.59 -10.48 -5.51
C PRO A 82 6.63 -9.44 -6.63
N ALA A 83 6.48 -8.18 -6.28
CA ALA A 83 6.60 -7.04 -7.18
C ALA A 83 7.85 -6.20 -6.86
N PRO A 84 8.47 -5.56 -7.87
CA PRO A 84 9.53 -4.58 -7.67
C PRO A 84 9.14 -3.50 -6.66
N ASP A 85 10.04 -3.20 -5.72
CA ASP A 85 9.93 -2.04 -4.82
C ASP A 85 11.20 -1.18 -4.97
N ALA A 86 12.17 -1.26 -4.06
CA ALA A 86 13.43 -0.51 -4.21
C ALA A 86 14.28 -0.99 -5.40
N ALA A 87 14.18 -2.26 -5.79
CA ALA A 87 14.93 -2.82 -6.91
C ALA A 87 14.21 -2.59 -8.24
N SER A 88 14.85 -1.87 -9.17
CA SER A 88 14.32 -1.70 -10.53
C SER A 88 14.35 -2.98 -11.37
N SER A 89 15.26 -3.92 -11.04
CA SER A 89 15.40 -5.22 -11.69
C SER A 89 16.10 -6.21 -10.75
N CYS A 90 15.83 -7.50 -10.92
CA CYS A 90 16.56 -8.59 -10.25
C CYS A 90 17.46 -9.31 -11.26
N SER A 91 18.65 -9.75 -10.82
CA SER A 91 19.64 -10.50 -11.63
C SER A 91 19.68 -11.98 -11.24
#